data_AF-A0A198UML0-F1
#
_entry.id   AF-A0A198UML0-F1
#
_cell.length_a   1.000
_cell.length_b   1.000
_cell.length_c   1.000
_cell.angle_alpha   90.00
_cell.angle_beta   90.00
_cell.angle_gamma   90.00
#
_symmetry.space_group_name_H-M   'P 1'
#
loop_
_entity.id
_entity.type
_entity.pdbx_description
1 polymer ?
#
loop_
_entity_poly.entity_id
_entity_poly.type
_entity_poly.pdbx_seq_one_letter_code
_entity_poly.pdbx_strand_id
1 'polypeptide(L)' 'MADKASPQARKKATANYFDKSLARIGLVISHTEPHVLDALNQIMAHKDCSKAMAIKTALVEYAKTLD' A
#
# COMPACT_ATOMS: atom_id res chain seq x y z
N MET A 1 1.72 -21.79 -25.66
CA MET A 1 0.75 -22.23 -24.63
C MET A 1 0.54 -21.07 -23.67
N ALA A 2 -0.60 -20.39 -23.74
CA ALA A 2 -0.89 -19.30 -22.81
C ALA A 2 -1.24 -19.92 -21.46
N ASP A 3 -0.34 -19.75 -20.50
CA ASP A 3 -0.49 -20.18 -19.10
C ASP A 3 -1.73 -19.49 -18.52
N LYS A 4 -2.90 -20.15 -18.63
CA LYS A 4 -4.15 -19.67 -18.05
C LYS A 4 -4.10 -19.93 -16.55
N ALA A 5 -3.33 -19.11 -15.84
CA ALA A 5 -3.35 -19.06 -14.40
C ALA A 5 -4.82 -18.98 -13.92
N SER A 6 -5.21 -19.92 -13.06
CA SER A 6 -6.56 -19.97 -12.52
C SER A 6 -6.94 -18.61 -11.93
N PRO A 7 -8.23 -18.23 -11.89
CA PRO A 7 -8.66 -16.97 -11.27
C PRO A 7 -8.10 -16.78 -9.84
N GLN A 8 -7.90 -17.89 -9.12
CA GLN A 8 -7.31 -17.91 -7.79
C GLN A 8 -5.79 -17.61 -7.81
N ALA A 9 -5.05 -18.18 -8.76
CA ALA A 9 -3.63 -17.89 -8.96
C ALA A 9 -3.39 -16.43 -9.36
N ARG A 10 -4.25 -15.86 -10.22
CA ARG A 10 -4.21 -14.43 -10.57
C ARG A 10 -4.45 -13.53 -9.36
N LYS A 11 -5.49 -13.81 -8.58
CA LYS A 11 -5.77 -13.06 -7.32
C LYS A 11 -4.57 -13.11 -6.36
N LYS A 12 -3.96 -14.29 -6.18
CA LYS A 12 -2.77 -14.46 -5.33
C LYS A 12 -1.57 -13.67 -5.85
N ALA A 13 -1.32 -13.69 -7.16
CA ALA A 13 -0.24 -12.92 -7.78
C ALA A 13 -0.45 -11.40 -7.63
N THR A 14 -1.68 -10.92 -7.84
CA THR A 14 -2.05 -9.52 -7.64
C THR A 14 -1.85 -9.08 -6.19
N ALA A 15 -2.34 -9.86 -5.21
CA ALA A 15 -2.13 -9.54 -3.79
C ALA A 15 -0.63 -9.44 -3.44
N ASN A 16 0.17 -10.40 -3.92
CA ASN A 16 1.62 -10.40 -3.68
C ASN A 16 2.33 -9.20 -4.33
N TYR A 17 1.88 -8.76 -5.51
CA TYR A 17 2.41 -7.55 -6.15
C TYR A 17 2.06 -6.29 -5.37
N PHE A 18 0.83 -6.19 -4.85
CA PHE A 18 0.40 -5.08 -4.01
C PHE A 18 1.24 -4.99 -2.73
N ASP A 19 1.41 -6.10 -2.01
CA ASP A 19 2.18 -6.13 -0.77
C ASP A 19 3.65 -5.71 -0.99
N LYS A 20 4.27 -6.23 -2.05
CA LYS A 20 5.64 -5.84 -2.44
C LYS A 20 5.74 -4.36 -2.82
N SER A 21 4.73 -3.83 -3.51
CA SER A 21 4.70 -2.42 -3.92
C SER A 21 4.52 -1.49 -2.73
N LEU A 22 3.63 -1.82 -1.79
CA LEU A 22 3.43 -1.07 -0.55
C LEU A 22 4.69 -1.05 0.31
N ALA A 23 5.40 -2.18 0.42
CA ALA A 23 6.67 -2.25 1.14
C ALA A 23 7.74 -1.33 0.51
N ARG A 24 7.84 -1.31 -0.82
CA ARG A 24 8.75 -0.40 -1.55
C ARG A 24 8.40 1.07 -1.36
N ILE A 25 7.12 1.41 -1.43
CA ILE A 25 6.64 2.78 -1.19
C ILE A 25 6.99 3.23 0.23
N GLY A 26 6.76 2.36 1.23
CA GLY A 26 7.15 2.66 2.61
C GLY A 26 8.64 2.89 2.78
N LEU A 27 9.47 2.14 2.03
CA LEU A 27 10.93 2.32 1.98
C LEU A 27 11.31 3.68 1.40
N VAL A 28 10.77 4.07 0.24
CA VAL A 28 11.03 5.37 -0.38
C VAL A 28 10.63 6.51 0.54
N ILE A 29 9.39 6.51 1.05
CA ILE A 29 8.87 7.56 1.95
C ILE A 29 9.78 7.74 3.16
N SER A 30 10.27 6.64 3.75
CA SER A 30 11.13 6.70 4.93
C SER A 30 12.47 7.38 4.68
N HIS A 31 12.93 7.46 3.42
CA HIS A 31 14.22 8.03 3.05
C HIS A 31 14.11 9.42 2.41
N THR A 32 13.00 9.73 1.74
CA THR A 32 12.93 10.93 0.87
C THR A 32 11.86 11.93 1.28
N GLU A 33 10.85 11.53 2.08
CA GLU A 33 9.67 12.36 2.34
C GLU A 33 9.29 12.38 3.84
N PRO A 34 10.01 13.17 4.67
CA PRO A 34 9.80 13.18 6.12
C PRO A 34 8.39 13.64 6.52
N HIS A 35 7.80 14.61 5.81
CA HIS A 35 6.43 15.08 6.09
C HIS A 35 5.38 14.00 5.81
N VAL A 36 5.61 13.15 4.80
CA VAL A 36 4.72 12.02 4.50
C VAL A 36 4.86 10.95 5.58
N LEU A 37 6.07 10.73 6.09
CA LEU A 37 6.30 9.81 7.21
C LEU A 37 5.55 10.25 8.48
N ASP A 38 5.55 11.54 8.80
CA ASP A 38 4.81 12.08 9.95
C ASP A 38 3.30 11.87 9.79
N ALA A 39 2.74 12.16 8.61
CA ALA A 39 1.33 11.91 8.32
C ALA A 39 0.95 10.42 8.46
N LEU A 40 1.82 9.52 7.98
CA LEU A 40 1.61 8.07 8.14
C LEU A 40 1.67 7.64 9.60
N ASN A 41 2.57 8.21 10.40
CA ASN A 41 2.65 7.92 11.84
C ASN A 41 1.38 8.36 12.57
N GLN A 42 0.78 9.49 12.18
CA GLN A 42 -0.53 9.93 12.72
C GLN A 42 -1.64 8.94 12.37
N ILE A 43 -1.69 8.44 11.13
CA ILE A 43 -2.66 7.42 10.72
C ILE A 43 -2.46 6.12 11.52
N MET A 44 -1.20 5.70 11.70
CA MET A 44 -0.88 4.50 12.49
C MET A 44 -1.36 4.65 13.94
N ALA A 45 -1.11 5.80 14.57
CA ALA A 45 -1.53 6.07 15.95
C ALA A 45 -3.06 6.13 16.08
N HIS A 46 -3.75 6.75 15.11
CA HIS A 46 -5.20 6.90 15.15
C HIS A 46 -5.94 5.59 14.86
N LYS A 47 -5.42 4.76 13.95
CA LYS A 47 -6.10 3.53 13.49
C LYS A 47 -5.51 2.24 14.07
N ASP A 48 -4.52 2.35 14.96
CA ASP A 48 -3.75 1.24 15.55
C ASP A 48 -3.36 0.19 14.51
N CYS A 49 -2.57 0.60 13.51
CA CYS A 49 -2.27 -0.24 12.36
C CYS A 49 -0.81 -0.20 11.92
N SER A 50 -0.41 -1.18 11.10
CA SER A 50 0.93 -1.24 10.54
C SER A 50 1.18 -0.14 9.50
N LYS A 51 2.45 0.21 9.27
CA LYS A 51 2.85 1.19 8.25
C LYS A 51 2.30 0.88 6.85
N ALA A 52 2.29 -0.39 6.46
CA ALA A 52 1.72 -0.82 5.18
C ALA A 52 0.21 -0.57 5.09
N MET A 53 -0.52 -0.79 6.18
CA MET A 53 -1.96 -0.50 6.27
C MET A 53 -2.23 1.01 6.29
N ALA A 54 -1.39 1.81 6.96
CA ALA A 54 -1.48 3.26 6.92
C ALA A 54 -1.28 3.80 5.50
N ILE A 55 -0.27 3.31 4.76
CA ILE A 55 -0.03 3.68 3.35
C ILE A 55 -1.23 3.29 2.49
N LYS A 56 -1.73 2.06 2.61
CA LYS A 56 -2.92 1.60 1.89
C LYS A 56 -4.13 2.51 2.18
N THR A 57 -4.33 2.86 3.44
CA THR A 57 -5.44 3.72 3.88
C THR A 57 -5.34 5.11 3.22
N ALA A 58 -4.17 5.74 3.28
CA ALA A 58 -3.93 7.04 2.67
C ALA A 58 -4.17 7.02 1.15
N LEU A 59 -3.70 5.98 0.45
CA LEU A 59 -3.93 5.82 -0.99
C LEU A 59 -5.41 5.65 -1.35
N VAL A 60 -6.15 4.85 -0.57
CA VAL A 60 -7.59 4.64 -0.78
C VAL A 60 -8.38 5.92 -0.49
N GLU A 61 -8.01 6.67 0.55
CA GLU A 61 -8.65 7.95 0.86
C GLU A 61 -8.36 9.00 -0.23
N TYR A 62 -7.13 9.09 -0.73
CA TYR A 62 -6.78 9.96 -1.86
C TYR A 62 -7.51 9.57 -3.15
N ALA A 63 -7.66 8.28 -3.44
CA ALA A 63 -8.37 7.84 -4.64
C ALA A 63 -9.84 8.33 -4.68
N LYS A 64 -10.46 8.55 -3.51
CA LYS A 64 -11.83 9.10 -3.41
C LYS A 64 -11.90 10.59 -3.75
N THR A 65 -10.78 11.30 -3.79
CA THR A 65 -10.73 12.74 -4.14
C THR A 65 -10.43 12.97 -5.62
N LEU A 66 -10.27 11.90 -6.40
CA LEU A 66 -9.92 11.95 -7.82
C LEU A 66 -11.15 11.83 -8.74
N ASP A 67 -12.36 12.08 -8.22
CA ASP A 67 -13.59 12.19 -9.03
C ASP A 67 -13.46 13.32 -10.09
#